data_AF-A0A7C8MW94-F1
#
_entry.id   AF-A0A7C8MW94-F1
#
_cell.length_a   1.000
_cell.length_b   1.000
_cell.length_c   1.000
_cell.angle_alpha   90.00
_cell.angle_beta   90.00
_cell.angle_gamma   90.00
#
_symmetry.space_group_name_H-M   'P 1'
#
loop_
_entity.id
_entity.type
_entity.pdbx_description
1 polymer ?
#
loop_
_entity_poly.entity_id
_entity_poly.type
_entity_poly.pdbx_seq_one_letter_code
_entity_poly.pdbx_strand_id
1 'polypeptide(L)'
;MSMSISEIKEATAYYSQLSKPSLIAVILEHIVDKEKLERETWRQATLLERKTDDLVGEKIRYDMLLQQRDDLLDWNQELLRAQRDGGQDAADALEQSTNAGADADADADALSNDSEPQTQHADTAADSKPAVGTPAPPSKKRKASSSAERSLVVCTQCYGRDLACDSGTPCASCAATNRACRRKQCSAWTNGAYPCQREDCKFAHAEDGYTNAFDISAANWAKQKKKRNKAKKMKLAGVWE
;
A
#
# COMPACT_ATOMS: atom_id res chain seq x y z
N MET A 1 17.85 -25.77 42.70
CA MET A 1 17.32 -26.90 43.49
C MET A 1 15.81 -26.79 43.48
N SER A 2 15.12 -27.60 42.68
CA SER A 2 13.65 -27.63 42.61
C SER A 2 13.16 -28.72 43.55
N MET A 3 12.38 -28.36 44.57
CA MET A 3 11.73 -29.34 45.43
C MET A 3 10.63 -30.07 44.64
N SER A 4 10.52 -31.36 44.87
CA SER A 4 9.45 -32.19 44.32
C SER A 4 8.10 -31.84 44.95
N ILE A 5 7.01 -32.06 44.23
CA ILE A 5 5.64 -31.82 44.71
C ILE A 5 5.36 -32.63 46.00
N SER A 6 5.99 -33.79 46.16
CA SER A 6 5.94 -34.62 47.37
C SER A 6 6.58 -33.95 48.58
N GLU A 7 7.79 -33.38 48.42
CA GLU A 7 8.50 -32.70 49.52
C GLU A 7 7.77 -31.43 49.95
N ILE A 8 7.14 -30.72 49.00
CA ILE A 8 6.30 -29.56 49.32
C ILE A 8 5.12 -29.99 50.20
N LYS A 9 4.44 -31.10 49.89
CA LYS A 9 3.29 -31.59 50.66
C LYS A 9 3.66 -32.00 52.09
N GLU A 10 4.78 -32.69 52.27
CA GLU A 10 5.27 -33.09 53.60
C GLU A 10 5.67 -31.88 54.45
N ALA A 11 6.38 -30.91 53.87
CA ALA A 11 6.71 -29.66 54.56
C ALA A 11 5.44 -28.91 54.98
N THR A 12 4.42 -28.84 54.11
CA THR A 12 3.15 -28.15 54.41
C THR A 12 2.41 -28.82 55.57
N ALA A 13 2.40 -30.16 55.62
CA ALA A 13 1.76 -30.91 56.71
C ALA A 13 2.44 -30.66 58.06
N TYR A 14 3.77 -30.67 58.09
CA TYR A 14 4.58 -30.43 59.29
C TYR A 14 4.38 -29.00 59.85
N TYR A 15 4.35 -27.98 58.98
CA TYR A 15 4.13 -26.60 59.41
C TYR A 15 2.70 -26.32 59.89
N SER A 16 1.70 -27.09 59.44
CA SER A 16 0.32 -26.96 59.94
C SER A 16 0.16 -27.37 61.41
N GLN A 17 1.07 -28.20 61.93
CA GLN A 17 1.04 -28.63 63.33
C GLN A 17 1.80 -27.68 64.26
N LEU A 18 2.74 -26.89 63.73
CA LEU A 18 3.64 -26.04 64.52
C LEU A 18 3.25 -24.56 64.56
N SER A 19 2.34 -24.12 63.69
CA SER A 19 1.99 -22.71 63.56
C SER A 19 0.57 -22.44 64.03
N LYS A 20 0.40 -21.36 64.80
CA LYS A 20 -0.93 -20.81 65.08
C LYS A 20 -1.58 -20.51 63.72
N PRO A 21 -2.83 -20.93 63.46
CA PRO A 21 -3.49 -20.76 62.17
C PRO A 21 -3.49 -19.31 61.64
N SER A 22 -3.26 -18.31 62.52
CA SER A 22 -3.10 -16.91 62.12
C SER A 22 -1.80 -16.60 61.36
N LEU A 23 -0.68 -17.30 61.59
CA LEU A 23 0.59 -16.98 60.93
C LEU A 23 0.62 -17.45 59.47
N ILE A 24 0.08 -18.64 59.20
CA ILE A 24 -0.03 -19.16 57.82
C ILE A 24 -0.94 -18.26 56.99
N ALA A 25 -2.07 -17.80 57.55
CA ALA A 25 -2.99 -16.90 56.85
C ALA A 25 -2.31 -15.59 56.44
N VAL A 26 -1.54 -14.96 57.33
CA VAL A 26 -0.80 -13.72 57.04
C VAL A 26 0.28 -13.93 55.97
N ILE A 27 0.99 -15.06 56.00
CA ILE A 27 1.99 -15.39 54.97
C ILE A 27 1.33 -15.57 53.61
N LEU A 28 0.18 -16.27 53.55
CA LEU A 28 -0.55 -16.47 52.30
C LEU A 28 -1.10 -15.16 51.74
N GLU A 29 -1.65 -14.27 52.57
CA GLU A 29 -2.08 -12.93 52.14
C GLU A 29 -0.92 -12.13 51.52
N HIS A 30 0.25 -12.15 52.18
CA HIS A 30 1.45 -11.48 51.64
C HIS A 30 1.93 -12.07 50.31
N ILE A 31 1.84 -13.39 50.12
CA ILE A 31 2.20 -14.02 48.84
C ILE A 31 1.23 -13.58 47.74
N VAL A 32 -0.08 -13.59 48.02
CA VAL A 32 -1.11 -13.16 47.06
C VAL A 32 -0.93 -11.70 46.67
N ASP A 33 -0.64 -10.83 47.63
CA ASP A 33 -0.38 -9.41 47.37
C ASP A 33 0.89 -9.20 46.52
N LYS A 34 1.95 -9.98 46.77
CA LYS A 34 3.16 -9.94 45.96
C LYS A 34 2.89 -10.38 44.52
N GLU A 35 2.18 -11.48 44.30
CA GLU A 35 1.80 -11.94 42.95
C GLU A 35 0.88 -10.96 42.23
N LYS A 36 0.01 -10.26 42.96
CA LYS A 36 -0.86 -9.23 42.40
C LYS A 36 -0.03 -8.01 41.96
N LEU A 37 0.93 -7.59 42.79
CA LEU A 37 1.85 -6.50 42.46
C LEU A 37 2.70 -6.85 41.24
N GLU A 38 3.27 -8.06 41.17
CA GLU A 38 4.07 -8.53 40.02
C GLU A 38 3.25 -8.60 38.73
N ARG A 39 1.99 -9.03 38.80
CA ARG A 39 1.08 -9.00 37.64
C ARG A 39 0.78 -7.58 37.18
N GLU A 40 0.59 -6.65 38.10
CA GLU A 40 0.29 -5.26 37.76
C GLU A 40 1.51 -4.54 37.19
N THR A 41 2.70 -4.75 37.74
CA THR A 41 3.95 -4.19 37.18
C THR A 41 4.22 -4.75 35.78
N TRP A 42 3.98 -6.05 35.55
CA TRP A 42 4.09 -6.63 34.22
C TRP A 42 3.09 -6.03 33.23
N ARG A 43 1.83 -5.82 33.63
CA ARG A 43 0.83 -5.13 32.80
C ARG A 43 1.25 -3.71 32.45
N GLN A 44 1.77 -2.94 33.41
CA GLN A 44 2.26 -1.59 33.16
C GLN A 44 3.46 -1.58 32.21
N ALA A 45 4.40 -2.51 32.37
CA ALA A 45 5.54 -2.65 31.47
C ALA A 45 5.10 -2.95 30.03
N THR A 46 4.18 -3.90 29.82
CA THR A 46 3.65 -4.20 28.48
C THR A 46 2.87 -3.04 27.86
N LEU A 47 2.18 -2.24 28.67
CA LEU A 47 1.51 -1.02 28.20
C LEU A 47 2.53 0.03 27.72
N LEU A 48 3.62 0.21 28.47
CA LEU A 48 4.70 1.12 28.10
C LEU A 48 5.40 0.69 26.81
N GLU A 49 5.68 -0.60 26.65
CA GLU A 49 6.26 -1.14 25.40
C GLU A 49 5.37 -0.84 24.18
N ARG A 50 4.05 -1.05 24.30
CA ARG A 50 3.11 -0.71 23.21
C ARG A 50 3.11 0.78 22.89
N LYS A 51 3.13 1.65 23.91
CA LYS A 51 3.22 3.11 23.70
C LYS A 51 4.52 3.50 23.00
N THR A 52 5.64 2.85 23.35
CA THR A 52 6.91 3.12 22.66
C THR A 52 6.88 2.68 21.20
N ASP A 53 6.25 1.54 20.89
CA ASP A 53 6.08 1.08 19.50
C ASP A 53 5.21 2.04 18.68
N ASP A 54 4.15 2.59 19.28
CA ASP A 54 3.28 3.58 18.63
C ASP A 54 4.03 4.88 18.33
N LEU A 55 4.80 5.40 19.31
CA LEU A 55 5.64 6.59 19.14
C LEU A 55 6.73 6.40 18.09
N VAL A 56 7.38 5.23 18.06
CA VAL A 56 8.36 4.88 17.02
C VAL A 56 7.68 4.83 15.65
N GLY A 57 6.47 4.27 15.57
CA GLY A 57 5.68 4.24 14.35
C GLY A 57 5.32 5.65 13.84
N GLU A 58 4.97 6.56 14.75
CA GLU A 58 4.69 7.96 14.44
C GLU A 58 5.93 8.71 13.95
N LYS A 59 7.08 8.54 14.63
CA LYS A 59 8.35 9.11 14.19
C LYS A 59 8.72 8.66 12.77
N ILE A 60 8.55 7.37 12.46
CA ILE A 60 8.83 6.85 11.10
C ILE A 60 7.92 7.50 10.06
N ARG A 61 6.64 7.74 10.37
CA ARG A 61 5.73 8.44 9.45
C ARG A 61 6.17 9.88 9.23
N TYR A 62 6.55 10.59 10.29
CA TYR A 62 7.03 11.96 10.20
C TYR A 62 8.33 12.08 9.38
N ASP A 63 9.31 11.20 9.63
CA ASP A 63 10.56 11.16 8.87
C ASP A 63 10.29 10.90 7.37
N MET A 64 9.30 10.06 7.04
CA MET A 64 8.91 9.81 5.65
C MET A 64 8.26 11.03 4.97
N LEU A 65 7.46 11.80 5.71
CA LEU A 65 6.86 13.05 5.20
C LEU A 65 7.93 14.13 4.98
N LEU A 66 8.93 14.22 5.87
CA LEU A 66 10.07 15.12 5.68
C LEU A 66 10.86 14.75 4.42
N GLN A 67 11.14 13.47 4.19
CA GLN A 67 11.80 13.02 2.96
C GLN A 67 11.00 13.41 1.72
N GLN A 68 9.67 13.17 1.70
CA GLN A 68 8.82 13.54 0.57
C GLN A 68 8.82 15.04 0.29
N ARG A 69 8.84 15.87 1.34
CA ARG A 69 8.96 17.33 1.20
C ARG A 69 10.28 17.71 0.55
N ASP A 70 11.38 17.12 1.01
CA ASP A 70 12.71 17.44 0.48
C ASP A 70 12.85 17.00 -0.98
N ASP A 71 12.33 15.82 -1.34
CA ASP A 71 12.25 15.35 -2.73
C ASP A 71 11.46 16.32 -3.64
N LEU A 72 10.37 16.91 -3.14
CA LEU A 72 9.59 17.91 -3.88
C LEU A 72 10.34 19.24 -4.04
N LEU A 73 11.14 19.63 -3.05
CA LEU A 73 11.98 20.83 -3.15
C LEU A 73 13.09 20.65 -4.18
N ASP A 74 13.73 19.47 -4.21
CA ASP A 74 14.74 19.12 -5.21
C ASP A 74 14.13 19.11 -6.62
N TRP A 75 12.96 18.49 -6.79
CA TRP A 75 12.25 18.49 -8.08
C TRP A 75 11.88 19.90 -8.54
N ASN A 76 11.40 20.77 -7.65
CA ASN A 76 11.12 22.17 -7.98
C ASN A 76 12.38 22.93 -8.38
N GLN A 77 13.53 22.67 -7.75
CA GLN A 77 14.81 23.28 -8.16
C GLN A 77 15.25 22.80 -9.54
N GLU A 78 15.07 21.52 -9.85
CA GLU A 78 15.38 20.95 -11.17
C GLU A 78 14.50 21.57 -12.26
N LEU A 79 13.21 21.76 -11.99
CA LEU A 79 12.29 22.44 -12.91
C LEU A 79 12.73 23.89 -13.20
N LEU A 80 13.16 24.63 -12.17
CA LEU A 80 13.68 25.99 -12.33
C LEU A 80 14.99 26.04 -13.12
N ARG A 81 15.87 25.02 -12.98
CA ARG A 81 17.08 24.89 -13.82
C ARG A 81 16.71 24.63 -15.27
N ALA A 82 15.80 23.70 -15.53
CA ALA A 82 15.34 23.38 -16.88
C ALA A 82 14.69 24.59 -17.58
N GLN A 83 13.93 25.42 -16.85
CA GLN A 83 13.38 26.67 -17.39
C GLN A 83 14.47 27.69 -17.74
N ARG A 84 15.53 27.78 -16.94
CA ARG A 84 16.67 28.65 -17.23
C ARG A 84 17.39 28.16 -18.48
N ASP A 85 17.74 26.88 -18.53
CA ASP A 85 18.51 26.29 -19.62
C ASP A 85 17.72 26.33 -20.94
N GLY A 86 16.42 25.98 -20.91
CA GLY A 86 15.55 26.09 -22.09
C GLY A 86 15.28 27.53 -22.54
N GLY A 87 15.31 28.50 -21.61
CA GLY A 87 15.29 29.93 -21.94
C GLY A 87 16.61 30.42 -22.54
N GLN A 88 17.73 29.79 -22.16
CA GLN A 88 19.07 30.12 -22.63
C GLN A 88 19.29 29.60 -24.05
N ASP A 89 18.87 28.36 -24.34
CA ASP A 89 18.87 27.82 -25.70
C ASP A 89 18.00 28.67 -26.66
N ALA A 90 16.86 29.19 -26.18
CA ALA A 90 16.01 30.09 -26.94
C ALA A 90 16.64 31.48 -27.15
N ALA A 91 17.38 32.00 -26.16
CA ALA A 91 18.12 33.26 -26.27
C ALA A 91 19.30 33.14 -27.25
N ASP A 92 20.06 32.06 -27.17
CA ASP A 92 21.20 31.79 -28.06
C ASP A 92 20.73 31.61 -29.52
N ALA A 93 19.58 30.94 -29.74
CA ALA A 93 18.97 30.82 -31.06
C ALA A 93 18.53 32.18 -31.63
N LEU A 94 18.01 33.08 -30.78
CA LEU A 94 17.62 34.42 -31.19
C LEU A 94 18.85 35.27 -31.58
N GLU A 95 19.91 35.24 -30.77
CA GLU A 95 21.16 35.98 -31.04
C GLU A 95 21.84 35.51 -32.34
N GLN A 96 21.83 34.19 -32.61
CA GLN A 96 22.32 33.64 -33.88
C GLN A 96 21.48 34.12 -35.08
N SER A 97 20.16 34.25 -34.91
CA SER A 97 19.28 34.72 -35.97
C SER A 97 19.47 36.22 -36.28
N THR A 98 19.80 37.05 -35.28
CA THR A 98 20.02 38.49 -35.48
C THR A 98 21.39 38.81 -36.08
N ASN A 99 22.41 38.00 -35.79
CA ASN A 99 23.75 38.20 -36.35
C ASN A 99 23.85 37.69 -37.81
N ALA A 100 22.99 36.76 -38.23
CA ALA A 100 22.94 36.28 -39.61
C ALA A 100 22.38 37.30 -40.62
N GLY A 101 21.84 38.44 -40.17
CA GLY A 101 21.24 39.47 -41.01
C GLY A 101 22.04 40.77 -41.16
N ALA A 102 23.21 40.91 -40.53
CA ALA A 102 23.94 42.19 -40.49
C ALA A 102 24.86 42.45 -41.71
N ASP A 103 25.10 41.46 -42.56
CA ASP A 103 26.01 41.57 -43.72
C ASP A 103 25.31 41.56 -45.09
N ALA A 104 23.98 41.58 -45.12
CA ALA A 104 23.21 41.63 -46.36
C ALA A 104 22.66 43.05 -46.61
N ASP A 105 23.25 43.70 -47.62
CA ASP A 105 22.67 44.76 -48.45
C ASP A 105 22.79 46.21 -47.96
N ALA A 106 23.91 46.83 -48.36
CA ALA A 106 24.12 48.27 -48.43
C ALA A 106 23.55 48.92 -49.71
N ASP A 107 22.81 48.21 -50.57
CA ASP A 107 22.30 48.78 -51.83
C ASP A 107 20.90 48.24 -52.17
N ALA A 108 19.84 48.93 -51.73
CA ALA A 108 18.54 48.85 -52.38
C ALA A 108 17.67 50.07 -52.03
N ASP A 109 17.74 51.05 -52.92
CA ASP A 109 16.78 52.13 -53.08
C ASP A 109 15.33 51.64 -53.14
N ALA A 110 14.47 52.47 -52.55
CA ALA A 110 13.09 52.77 -52.92
C ALA A 110 12.28 51.70 -53.68
N LEU A 111 11.19 51.24 -53.05
CA LEU A 111 9.83 51.43 -53.57
C LEU A 111 8.80 51.02 -52.50
N SER A 112 7.88 51.94 -52.23
CA SER A 112 6.71 51.75 -51.38
C SER A 112 5.83 50.62 -51.88
N ASN A 113 5.37 49.74 -51.00
CA ASN A 113 4.07 49.12 -51.22
C ASN A 113 3.34 48.84 -49.91
N ASP A 114 2.15 49.43 -49.87
CA ASP A 114 1.10 49.36 -48.87
C ASP A 114 0.34 48.04 -49.09
N SER A 115 0.32 47.14 -48.10
CA SER A 115 -0.59 45.99 -48.07
C SER A 115 -0.71 45.44 -46.64
N GLU A 116 -1.94 45.50 -46.13
CA GLU A 116 -2.39 45.07 -44.80
C GLU A 116 -2.12 43.58 -44.48
N PRO A 117 -2.01 43.21 -43.19
CA PRO A 117 -1.79 41.84 -42.78
C PRO A 117 -3.09 41.04 -42.67
N GLN A 118 -3.22 39.95 -43.45
CA GLN A 118 -4.20 38.90 -43.19
C GLN A 118 -3.60 37.81 -42.30
N THR A 119 -4.06 37.75 -41.06
CA THR A 119 -3.92 36.62 -40.14
C THR A 119 -4.69 35.41 -40.66
N GLN A 120 -3.99 34.33 -41.01
CA GLN A 120 -4.59 33.02 -41.26
C GLN A 120 -4.23 32.06 -40.14
N HIS A 121 -5.27 31.67 -39.40
CA HIS A 121 -5.29 30.50 -38.53
C HIS A 121 -5.24 29.23 -39.39
N ALA A 122 -4.38 28.28 -39.07
CA ALA A 122 -4.51 26.91 -39.54
C ALA A 122 -4.01 25.93 -38.47
N ASP A 123 -4.99 25.23 -37.89
CA ASP A 123 -4.83 24.02 -37.12
C ASP A 123 -4.23 22.89 -37.99
N THR A 124 -3.19 22.21 -37.50
CA THR A 124 -2.85 20.87 -37.98
C THR A 124 -2.56 19.95 -36.80
N ALA A 125 -3.57 19.17 -36.43
CA ALA A 125 -3.43 17.94 -35.67
C ALA A 125 -2.80 16.87 -36.58
N ALA A 126 -1.64 16.34 -36.18
CA ALA A 126 -1.00 15.20 -36.85
C ALA A 126 -1.05 13.98 -35.92
N ASP A 127 -2.08 13.18 -36.16
CA ASP A 127 -2.25 11.80 -35.72
C ASP A 127 -1.22 10.92 -36.45
N SER A 128 -0.46 10.10 -35.73
CA SER A 128 0.46 9.13 -36.32
C SER A 128 0.49 7.85 -35.50
N LYS A 129 -0.22 6.85 -36.03
CA LYS A 129 -0.24 5.48 -35.52
C LYS A 129 0.14 4.53 -36.66
N PRO A 130 1.23 3.75 -36.57
CA PRO A 130 1.57 2.78 -37.59
C PRO A 130 0.82 1.46 -37.36
N ALA A 131 0.15 1.00 -38.40
CA ALA A 131 -0.52 -0.29 -38.47
C ALA A 131 0.49 -1.39 -38.89
N VAL A 132 0.68 -2.39 -38.03
CA VAL A 132 1.30 -3.68 -38.41
C VAL A 132 0.24 -4.75 -38.26
N GLY A 133 -0.14 -5.35 -39.39
CA GLY A 133 -1.17 -6.37 -39.49
C GLY A 133 -0.72 -7.72 -38.94
N THR A 134 -1.56 -8.31 -38.10
CA THR A 134 -1.51 -9.73 -37.73
C THR A 134 -2.90 -10.31 -38.02
N PRO A 135 -3.02 -11.48 -38.70
CA PRO A 135 -4.31 -12.05 -39.06
C PRO A 135 -5.12 -12.45 -37.81
N ALA A 136 -6.34 -11.91 -37.72
CA ALA A 136 -7.24 -12.09 -36.59
C ALA A 136 -7.89 -13.49 -36.57
N PRO A 137 -8.05 -14.13 -35.39
CA PRO A 137 -8.79 -15.37 -35.26
C PRO A 137 -10.31 -15.13 -35.44
N PRO A 138 -11.09 -16.16 -35.84
CA PRO A 138 -12.51 -16.02 -36.16
C PRO A 138 -13.30 -15.55 -34.94
N SER A 139 -13.78 -14.31 -34.99
CA SER A 139 -14.64 -13.71 -33.97
C SER A 139 -16.06 -14.26 -34.13
N LYS A 140 -16.39 -15.29 -33.33
CA LYS A 140 -17.78 -15.66 -33.06
C LYS A 140 -18.49 -14.44 -32.47
N LYS A 141 -19.38 -13.82 -33.23
CA LYS A 141 -20.38 -12.84 -32.75
C LYS A 141 -21.11 -13.42 -31.55
N ARG A 142 -20.68 -13.05 -30.33
CA ARG A 142 -21.42 -13.32 -29.11
C ARG A 142 -22.54 -12.30 -29.04
N LYS A 143 -23.77 -12.81 -29.07
CA LYS A 143 -25.02 -12.07 -28.92
C LYS A 143 -24.97 -11.36 -27.56
N ALA A 144 -24.96 -10.03 -27.56
CA ALA A 144 -25.01 -9.23 -26.36
C ALA A 144 -26.36 -9.45 -25.68
N SER A 145 -26.38 -10.25 -24.61
CA SER A 145 -27.52 -10.36 -23.70
C SER A 145 -27.53 -9.12 -22.81
N SER A 146 -28.48 -8.24 -23.09
CA SER A 146 -28.69 -6.94 -22.41
C SER A 146 -29.41 -7.09 -21.06
N SER A 147 -28.85 -7.89 -20.16
CA SER A 147 -29.19 -7.85 -18.74
C SER A 147 -27.90 -7.52 -18.02
N ALA A 148 -27.87 -6.42 -17.27
CA ALA A 148 -26.76 -6.07 -16.39
C ALA A 148 -26.70 -7.08 -15.24
N GLU A 149 -26.33 -8.32 -15.54
CA GLU A 149 -25.90 -9.31 -14.57
C GLU A 149 -24.65 -8.74 -13.93
N ARG A 150 -24.82 -8.15 -12.74
CA ARG A 150 -23.72 -7.69 -11.90
C ARG A 150 -22.67 -8.79 -11.88
N SER A 151 -21.47 -8.46 -12.32
CA SER A 151 -20.33 -9.38 -12.39
C SER A 151 -20.22 -10.17 -11.07
N LEU A 152 -20.47 -11.49 -11.14
CA LEU A 152 -20.45 -12.37 -9.98
C LEU A 152 -19.07 -12.37 -9.32
N VAL A 153 -18.99 -11.94 -8.06
CA VAL A 153 -17.73 -11.92 -7.31
C VAL A 153 -17.33 -13.34 -6.88
N VAL A 154 -16.34 -13.89 -7.58
CA VAL A 154 -15.82 -15.24 -7.37
C VAL A 154 -14.92 -15.28 -6.11
N CYS A 155 -15.09 -16.29 -5.25
CA CYS A 155 -14.21 -16.48 -4.10
C CYS A 155 -12.82 -16.97 -4.52
N THR A 156 -11.79 -16.68 -3.73
CA THR A 156 -10.39 -16.97 -4.10
C THR A 156 -10.09 -18.47 -4.20
N GLN A 157 -10.83 -19.31 -3.47
CA GLN A 157 -10.68 -20.76 -3.51
C GLN A 157 -11.25 -21.35 -4.82
N CYS A 158 -12.41 -20.87 -5.26
CA CYS A 158 -12.99 -21.30 -6.52
C CYS A 158 -12.18 -20.76 -7.71
N TYR A 159 -11.76 -19.49 -7.65
CA TYR A 159 -10.94 -18.88 -8.69
C TYR A 159 -9.61 -19.61 -8.89
N GLY A 160 -8.91 -19.98 -7.83
CA GLY A 160 -7.63 -20.69 -7.93
C GLY A 160 -7.73 -22.16 -8.36
N ARG A 161 -8.94 -22.69 -8.54
CA ARG A 161 -9.21 -24.10 -8.89
C ARG A 161 -10.10 -24.25 -10.12
N ASP A 162 -10.42 -23.14 -10.78
CA ASP A 162 -11.36 -23.09 -11.90
C ASP A 162 -12.71 -23.77 -11.59
N LEU A 163 -13.19 -23.65 -10.35
CA LEU A 163 -14.49 -24.17 -9.92
C LEU A 163 -15.59 -23.13 -10.12
N ALA A 164 -16.80 -23.60 -10.45
CA ALA A 164 -17.98 -22.75 -10.43
C ALA A 164 -18.24 -22.20 -9.02
N CYS A 165 -18.49 -20.89 -8.91
CA CYS A 165 -18.80 -20.21 -7.67
C CYS A 165 -20.21 -19.60 -7.77
N ASP A 166 -21.10 -20.04 -6.87
CA ASP A 166 -22.48 -19.58 -6.77
C ASP A 166 -22.64 -18.25 -6.03
N SER A 167 -21.54 -17.55 -5.70
CA SER A 167 -21.50 -16.31 -4.92
C SER A 167 -22.15 -16.35 -3.51
N GLY A 168 -22.56 -17.52 -3.00
CA GLY A 168 -23.12 -17.68 -1.65
C GLY A 168 -22.10 -17.41 -0.52
N THR A 169 -22.56 -17.16 0.70
CA THR A 169 -21.67 -16.94 1.86
C THR A 169 -21.97 -17.94 2.98
N PRO A 170 -21.24 -19.08 3.06
CA PRO A 170 -20.18 -19.56 2.15
C PRO A 170 -20.74 -20.08 0.81
N CYS A 171 -19.90 -20.15 -0.24
CA CYS A 171 -20.30 -20.72 -1.53
C CYS A 171 -20.44 -22.25 -1.44
N ALA A 172 -21.33 -22.86 -2.24
CA ALA A 172 -21.59 -24.30 -2.20
C ALA A 172 -20.31 -25.15 -2.34
N SER A 173 -19.41 -24.78 -3.24
CA SER A 173 -18.12 -25.47 -3.45
C SER A 173 -17.20 -25.41 -2.22
N CYS A 174 -17.16 -24.28 -1.50
CA CYS A 174 -16.40 -24.17 -0.26
C CYS A 174 -17.06 -24.90 0.90
N ALA A 175 -18.40 -24.88 0.97
CA ALA A 175 -19.17 -25.63 1.97
C ALA A 175 -18.96 -27.14 1.81
N ALA A 176 -19.04 -27.67 0.58
CA ALA A 176 -18.83 -29.09 0.28
C ALA A 176 -17.41 -29.58 0.64
N THR A 177 -16.41 -28.71 0.55
CA THR A 177 -15.02 -29.04 0.85
C THR A 177 -14.58 -28.68 2.27
N ASN A 178 -15.49 -28.18 3.12
CA ASN A 178 -15.20 -27.65 4.46
C ASN A 178 -14.03 -26.65 4.48
N ARG A 179 -13.96 -25.79 3.46
CA ARG A 179 -12.92 -24.75 3.35
C ARG A 179 -13.48 -23.36 3.66
N ALA A 180 -12.64 -22.51 4.24
CA ALA A 180 -12.99 -21.11 4.45
C ALA A 180 -13.22 -20.41 3.10
N CYS A 181 -14.46 -20.01 2.84
CA CYS A 181 -14.81 -19.20 1.68
C CYS A 181 -14.35 -17.77 1.91
N ARG A 182 -13.36 -17.30 1.14
CA ARG A 182 -12.82 -15.94 1.25
C ARG A 182 -12.89 -15.21 -0.08
N ARG A 183 -13.29 -13.94 -0.07
CA ARG A 183 -13.36 -13.09 -1.27
C ARG A 183 -12.33 -11.98 -1.18
N LYS A 184 -11.70 -11.65 -2.32
CA LYS A 184 -10.76 -10.53 -2.36
C LYS A 184 -11.54 -9.22 -2.38
N GLN A 185 -11.25 -8.34 -1.43
CA GLN A 185 -11.83 -7.00 -1.39
C GLN A 185 -11.19 -6.11 -2.46
N CYS A 186 -11.98 -5.22 -3.06
CA CYS A 186 -11.47 -4.24 -4.03
C CYS A 186 -10.58 -3.21 -3.34
N SER A 187 -9.31 -3.12 -3.76
CA SER A 187 -8.34 -2.20 -3.16
C SER A 187 -8.63 -0.73 -3.48
N ALA A 188 -9.21 -0.43 -4.65
CA ALA A 188 -9.60 0.94 -5.00
C ALA A 188 -10.70 1.44 -4.06
N TRP A 189 -11.67 0.56 -3.77
CA TRP A 189 -12.76 0.85 -2.84
C TRP A 189 -12.27 1.10 -1.41
N THR A 190 -11.38 0.25 -0.89
CA THR A 190 -10.85 0.40 0.49
C THR A 190 -10.02 1.66 0.67
N ASN A 191 -9.38 2.16 -0.39
CA ASN A 191 -8.52 3.34 -0.33
C ASN A 191 -9.30 4.66 -0.47
N GLY A 192 -10.63 4.63 -0.34
CA GLY A 192 -11.46 5.83 -0.38
C GLY A 192 -11.79 6.34 -1.79
N ALA A 193 -11.41 5.61 -2.85
CA ALA A 193 -11.93 5.88 -4.19
C ALA A 193 -13.34 5.30 -4.31
N TYR A 194 -14.29 5.98 -3.66
CA TYR A 194 -15.72 5.72 -3.78
C TYR A 194 -16.32 6.68 -4.81
N PRO A 195 -17.06 6.19 -5.82
CA PRO A 195 -17.30 4.78 -6.16
C PRO A 195 -16.10 4.13 -6.89
N CYS A 196 -16.03 2.79 -6.89
CA CYS A 196 -15.06 2.07 -7.72
C CYS A 196 -15.32 2.41 -9.20
N GLN A 197 -14.32 2.97 -9.88
CA GLN A 197 -14.46 3.40 -11.28
C GLN A 197 -14.52 2.23 -12.31
N ARG A 198 -14.45 0.98 -11.85
CA ARG A 198 -14.51 -0.20 -12.73
C ARG A 198 -15.94 -0.68 -12.81
N GLU A 199 -16.56 -0.54 -13.98
CA GLU A 199 -17.94 -0.97 -14.24
C GLU A 199 -18.17 -2.46 -13.93
N ASP A 200 -17.18 -3.32 -14.23
CA ASP A 200 -17.20 -4.77 -13.94
C ASP A 200 -16.12 -5.17 -12.95
N CYS A 201 -16.14 -4.59 -11.74
CA CYS A 201 -15.18 -4.96 -10.71
C CYS A 201 -15.37 -6.42 -10.28
N LYS A 202 -14.35 -7.26 -10.55
CA LYS A 202 -14.33 -8.69 -10.14
C LYS A 202 -14.06 -8.90 -8.65
N PHE A 203 -13.93 -7.83 -7.86
CA PHE A 203 -13.55 -7.87 -6.44
C PHE A 203 -14.71 -7.39 -5.58
N ALA A 204 -14.81 -7.90 -4.35
CA ALA A 204 -15.91 -7.58 -3.44
C ALA A 204 -15.84 -6.11 -2.98
N HIS A 205 -16.98 -5.42 -3.04
CA HIS A 205 -17.21 -4.12 -2.41
C HIS A 205 -17.92 -4.29 -1.06
N ALA A 206 -17.83 -3.29 -0.19
CA ALA A 206 -18.51 -3.33 1.11
C ALA A 206 -20.05 -3.34 0.95
N GLU A 207 -20.56 -2.70 -0.11
CA GLU A 207 -21.98 -2.64 -0.44
C GLU A 207 -22.58 -3.98 -0.87
N ASP A 208 -21.75 -4.91 -1.34
CA ASP A 208 -22.22 -6.23 -1.77
C ASP A 208 -22.65 -7.11 -0.58
N GLY A 209 -22.42 -6.67 0.67
CA GLY A 209 -22.84 -7.39 1.87
C GLY A 209 -22.01 -8.63 2.21
N TYR A 210 -20.85 -8.84 1.56
CA TYR A 210 -19.98 -9.97 1.86
C TYR A 210 -19.22 -9.76 3.17
N THR A 211 -19.59 -10.50 4.22
CA THR A 211 -18.88 -10.51 5.51
C THR A 211 -17.50 -11.18 5.45
N ASN A 212 -17.22 -11.93 4.37
CA ASN A 212 -15.99 -12.70 4.17
C ASN A 212 -15.02 -12.09 3.15
N ALA A 213 -15.12 -10.78 2.90
CA ALA A 213 -14.15 -10.04 2.12
C ALA A 213 -12.87 -9.80 2.93
N PHE A 214 -11.71 -9.96 2.31
CA PHE A 214 -10.41 -9.65 2.93
C PHE A 214 -9.54 -8.83 1.99
N ASP A 215 -8.80 -7.90 2.59
CA ASP A 215 -7.83 -7.08 1.88
C ASP A 215 -6.50 -7.84 1.70
N ILE A 216 -6.18 -8.15 0.44
CA ILE A 216 -4.91 -8.81 0.08
C ILE A 216 -3.73 -7.86 0.25
N SER A 217 -3.93 -6.55 0.10
CA SER A 217 -2.85 -5.57 0.18
C SER A 217 -2.24 -5.56 1.57
N ALA A 218 -3.07 -5.52 2.63
CA ALA A 218 -2.65 -5.64 4.01
C ALA A 218 -1.91 -6.97 4.30
N ALA A 219 -2.43 -8.09 3.78
CA ALA A 219 -1.82 -9.40 3.99
C ALA A 219 -0.45 -9.55 3.31
N ASN A 220 -0.30 -9.02 2.09
CA ASN A 220 0.96 -9.04 1.35
C ASN A 220 1.98 -8.07 1.96
N TRP A 221 1.52 -6.89 2.41
CA TRP A 221 2.36 -5.92 3.10
C TRP A 221 3.01 -6.51 4.36
N ALA A 222 2.25 -7.23 5.19
CA ALA A 222 2.78 -7.89 6.38
C ALA A 222 3.86 -8.94 6.04
N LYS A 223 3.64 -9.75 4.99
CA LYS A 223 4.64 -10.72 4.51
C LYS A 223 5.90 -10.02 4.00
N GLN A 224 5.74 -8.93 3.24
CA GLN A 224 6.86 -8.17 2.69
C GLN A 224 7.67 -7.48 3.80
N LYS A 225 7.00 -6.90 4.81
CA LYS A 225 7.66 -6.33 6.01
C LYS A 225 8.47 -7.37 6.76
N LYS A 226 7.93 -8.59 6.94
CA LYS A 226 8.65 -9.71 7.58
C LYS A 226 9.89 -10.13 6.77
N LYS A 227 9.78 -10.21 5.44
CA LYS A 227 10.94 -10.49 4.56
C LYS A 227 12.00 -9.40 4.65
N ARG A 228 11.60 -8.12 4.61
CA ARG A 228 12.52 -6.97 4.73
C ARG A 228 13.25 -6.95 6.07
N ASN A 229 12.54 -7.23 7.16
CA ASN A 229 13.14 -7.31 8.49
C ASN A 229 14.10 -8.51 8.62
N LYS A 230 13.75 -9.66 8.02
CA LYS A 230 14.65 -10.82 7.96
C LYS A 230 15.92 -10.50 7.17
N ALA A 231 15.80 -9.84 6.01
CA ALA A 231 16.94 -9.43 5.20
C ALA A 231 17.84 -8.43 5.95
N LYS A 232 17.26 -7.43 6.62
CA LYS A 232 18.02 -6.50 7.48
C LYS A 232 18.76 -7.24 8.61
N LYS A 233 18.11 -8.20 9.27
CA LYS A 233 18.74 -9.01 10.32
C LYS A 233 19.91 -9.85 9.79
N MET A 234 19.76 -10.46 8.60
CA MET A 234 20.84 -11.24 7.97
C MET A 234 22.02 -10.35 7.56
N LYS A 235 21.74 -9.14 7.04
CA LYS A 235 22.78 -8.16 6.69
C LYS A 235 23.56 -7.68 7.91
N LEU A 236 22.90 -7.42 9.03
CA LEU A 236 23.55 -7.02 10.29
C LEU A 236 24.38 -8.15 10.92
N ALA A 237 23.99 -9.41 10.69
CA ALA A 237 24.72 -10.57 11.21
C ALA A 237 25.98 -10.93 10.39
N GLY A 238 26.26 -10.24 9.28
CA GLY A 238 27.40 -10.56 8.40
C GLY A 238 27.23 -11.88 7.64
N VAL A 239 26.01 -12.41 7.52
CA VAL A 239 25.71 -13.73 6.92
C VAL A 239 25.31 -13.62 5.43
N TRP A 240 25.56 -12.47 4.80
CA TRP A 240 25.32 -12.28 3.37
C TRP A 240 26.68 -12.19 2.65
N GLU A 241 27.17 -13.35 2.20
CA GLU A 241 28.09 -13.46 1.07
C GLU A 241 27.29 -13.75 -0.20
#